data_AF-A0A9E2EQN5-F1
#
_entry.id   AF-A0A9E2EQN5-F1
#
_cell.length_a   1.000
_cell.length_b   1.000
_cell.length_c   1.000
_cell.angle_alpha   90.00
_cell.angle_beta   90.00
_cell.angle_gamma   90.00
#
_symmetry.space_group_name_H-M   'P 1'
#
loop_
_entity.id
_entity.type
_entity.pdbx_description
1 polymer ?
#
loop_
_entity_poly.entity_id
_entity_poly.type
_entity_poly.pdbx_seq_one_letter_code
_entity_poly.pdbx_strand_id
1 'polypeptide(L)'
;MLDDCLALLGALNDKLDELENELSKISCDQLTRIPEHSWSPTMIVHHLLLSEQGSLAYCKKKLSFNPELPTFSEENGAMEQKMAHILRSPKYKVDAPPGLNKENLSNDIELSDLFSTWRASRQEVLGFLSEQPEENFVKLIYKHPLAGRMRLKGMLLFFDAHFDAHRQQIRNHLEAFAAS
;
A
#
# COMPACT_ATOMS: atom_id res chain seq x y z
N MET A 1 -0.62 10.54 18.54
CA MET A 1 -1.31 10.24 17.26
C MET A 1 -0.36 10.28 16.07
N LEU A 2 0.45 11.34 15.95
CA LEU A 2 1.59 11.36 15.02
C LEU A 2 2.54 10.18 15.30
N ASP A 3 2.95 9.99 16.56
CA ASP A 3 3.88 8.91 16.94
C ASP A 3 3.39 7.52 16.51
N ASP A 4 2.11 7.19 16.69
CA ASP A 4 1.51 5.96 16.19
C ASP A 4 1.65 5.81 14.66
N CYS A 5 1.45 6.89 13.92
CA CYS A 5 1.58 6.90 12.47
C CYS A 5 3.06 6.71 12.06
N LEU A 6 3.98 7.36 12.76
CA LEU A 6 5.42 7.22 12.52
C LEU A 6 5.91 5.81 12.86
N ALA A 7 5.44 5.22 13.95
CA ALA A 7 5.74 3.84 14.32
C ALA A 7 5.23 2.85 13.27
N LEU A 8 4.00 3.02 12.78
CA LEU A 8 3.45 2.20 11.69
C LEU A 8 4.24 2.39 10.39
N LEU A 9 4.61 3.62 10.05
CA LEU A 9 5.43 3.90 8.86
C LEU A 9 6.82 3.27 8.97
N GLY A 10 7.43 3.29 10.16
CA GLY A 10 8.69 2.60 10.44
C GLY A 10 8.58 1.10 10.17
N ALA A 11 7.58 0.44 10.74
CA ALA A 11 7.34 -0.99 10.51
C ALA A 11 7.07 -1.33 9.03
N LEU A 12 6.39 -0.43 8.30
CA LEU A 12 6.18 -0.57 6.86
C LEU A 12 7.49 -0.45 6.05
N ASN A 13 8.43 0.38 6.49
CA ASN A 13 9.75 0.50 5.86
C ASN A 13 10.57 -0.77 6.10
N ASP A 14 10.54 -1.31 7.32
CA ASP A 14 11.22 -2.58 7.64
C ASP A 14 10.67 -3.71 6.74
N LYS A 15 9.35 -3.78 6.56
CA LYS A 15 8.71 -4.73 5.64
C LYS A 15 9.16 -4.55 4.20
N LEU A 16 9.34 -3.33 3.73
CA LEU A 16 9.82 -3.04 2.38
C LEU A 16 11.26 -3.52 2.19
N ASP A 17 12.13 -3.26 3.16
CA ASP A 17 13.52 -3.70 3.14
C ASP A 17 13.63 -5.24 3.19
N GLU A 18 12.79 -5.91 3.99
CA GLU A 18 12.69 -7.37 3.97
C GLU A 18 12.26 -7.91 2.61
N LEU A 19 11.24 -7.31 1.98
CA LEU A 19 10.76 -7.75 0.68
C LEU A 19 11.83 -7.58 -0.41
N GLU A 20 12.56 -6.47 -0.42
CA GLU A 20 13.68 -6.30 -1.37
C GLU A 20 14.78 -7.34 -1.14
N ASN A 21 15.13 -7.61 0.12
CA ASN A 21 16.10 -8.64 0.47
C ASN A 21 15.63 -10.06 0.09
N GLU A 22 14.31 -10.31 0.07
CA GLU A 22 13.73 -11.56 -0.44
C GLU A 22 13.84 -11.63 -1.96
N LEU A 23 13.40 -10.59 -2.66
CA LEU A 23 13.27 -10.61 -4.13
C LEU A 23 14.61 -10.43 -4.86
N SER A 24 15.60 -9.78 -4.26
CA SER A 24 16.96 -9.65 -4.82
C SER A 24 17.69 -10.99 -5.02
N LYS A 25 17.19 -12.06 -4.40
CA LYS A 25 17.73 -13.43 -4.52
C LYS A 25 17.05 -14.24 -5.63
N ILE A 26 16.03 -13.68 -6.27
CA ILE A 26 15.19 -14.34 -7.27
C ILE A 26 15.64 -13.90 -8.66
N SER A 27 15.61 -14.81 -9.64
CA SER A 27 16.02 -14.48 -11.00
C SER A 27 15.05 -13.51 -11.68
N CYS A 28 15.55 -12.68 -12.60
CA CYS A 28 14.73 -11.72 -13.35
C CYS A 28 13.58 -12.41 -14.12
N ASP A 29 13.83 -13.60 -14.68
CA ASP A 29 12.80 -14.40 -15.35
C ASP A 29 11.64 -14.74 -14.41
N GLN A 30 11.93 -15.20 -13.19
CA GLN A 30 10.91 -15.50 -12.19
C GLN A 30 10.14 -14.27 -11.72
N LEU A 31 10.81 -13.11 -11.62
CA LEU A 31 10.19 -11.87 -11.16
C LEU A 31 9.27 -11.24 -12.21
N THR A 32 9.58 -11.42 -13.49
CA THR A 32 8.88 -10.77 -14.60
C THR A 32 7.87 -11.69 -15.30
N ARG A 33 7.95 -13.01 -15.12
CA ARG A 33 7.03 -13.97 -15.74
C ARG A 33 5.59 -13.75 -15.28
N ILE A 34 4.70 -13.56 -16.25
CA ILE A 34 3.28 -13.37 -16.01
C ILE A 34 2.57 -14.74 -16.05
N PRO A 35 1.97 -15.21 -14.94
CA PRO A 35 1.15 -16.41 -14.93
C PRO A 35 -0.22 -16.16 -15.58
N GLU A 36 -0.90 -17.22 -15.98
CA GLU A 36 -2.26 -17.13 -16.52
C GLU A 36 -3.21 -16.50 -15.49
N HIS A 37 -3.96 -15.48 -15.89
CA HIS A 37 -4.92 -14.74 -15.04
C HIS A 37 -4.39 -14.12 -13.73
N SER A 38 -3.08 -13.89 -13.60
CA SER A 38 -2.52 -13.21 -12.43
C SER A 38 -1.41 -12.20 -12.83
N TRP A 39 -0.78 -11.58 -11.84
CA TRP A 39 0.29 -10.60 -11.98
C TRP A 39 1.63 -11.25 -11.68
N SER A 40 2.69 -10.79 -12.35
CA SER A 40 4.06 -11.15 -11.97
C SER A 40 4.46 -10.46 -10.65
N PRO A 41 5.49 -10.96 -9.95
CA PRO A 41 6.04 -10.28 -8.77
C PRO A 41 6.37 -8.80 -9.00
N THR A 42 7.00 -8.45 -10.13
CA THR A 42 7.32 -7.06 -10.47
C THR A 42 6.05 -6.20 -10.61
N MET A 43 5.00 -6.72 -11.25
CA MET A 43 3.72 -6.00 -11.37
C MET A 43 3.06 -5.79 -10.01
N ILE A 44 3.17 -6.76 -9.09
CA ILE A 44 2.62 -6.64 -7.74
C ILE A 44 3.37 -5.54 -6.94
N VAL A 45 4.70 -5.52 -7.02
CA VAL A 45 5.52 -4.46 -6.40
C VAL A 45 5.15 -3.08 -6.95
N HIS A 46 5.03 -2.97 -8.28
CA HIS A 46 4.62 -1.73 -8.94
C HIS A 46 3.20 -1.30 -8.53
N HIS A 47 2.26 -2.24 -8.41
CA HIS A 47 0.90 -1.98 -7.94
C HIS A 47 0.88 -1.38 -6.53
N LEU A 48 1.63 -1.98 -5.60
CA LEU A 48 1.73 -1.49 -4.23
C LEU A 48 2.28 -0.06 -4.19
N LEU A 49 3.36 0.21 -4.93
CA LEU A 49 3.93 1.56 -5.07
C LEU A 49 2.88 2.59 -5.56
N LEU A 50 2.20 2.30 -6.67
CA LEU A 50 1.21 3.23 -7.24
C LEU A 50 0.02 3.45 -6.30
N SER A 51 -0.41 2.41 -5.56
CA SER A 51 -1.49 2.51 -4.58
C SER A 51 -1.16 3.49 -3.44
N GLU A 52 0.09 3.47 -2.96
CA GLU A 52 0.54 4.37 -1.91
C GLU A 52 0.73 5.80 -2.42
N GLN A 53 1.36 5.97 -3.58
CA GLN A 53 1.51 7.27 -4.23
C GLN A 53 0.15 7.93 -4.48
N GLY A 54 -0.81 7.17 -5.02
CA GLY A 54 -2.18 7.64 -5.24
C GLY A 54 -2.89 8.04 -3.95
N SER A 55 -2.68 7.27 -2.87
CA SER A 55 -3.25 7.56 -1.55
C SER A 55 -2.68 8.84 -0.94
N LEU A 56 -1.36 9.04 -1.03
CA LEU A 56 -0.71 10.28 -0.59
C LEU A 56 -1.16 11.48 -1.44
N ALA A 57 -1.16 11.34 -2.77
CA ALA A 57 -1.59 12.38 -3.69
C ALA A 57 -3.04 12.80 -3.42
N TYR A 58 -3.92 11.83 -3.12
CA TYR A 58 -5.29 12.10 -2.70
C TYR A 58 -5.33 12.96 -1.43
N CYS A 59 -4.57 12.59 -0.38
CA CYS A 59 -4.56 13.33 0.88
C CYS A 59 -4.03 14.77 0.70
N LYS A 60 -2.89 14.93 0.01
CA LYS A 60 -2.31 16.24 -0.34
C LYS A 60 -3.33 17.10 -1.09
N LYS A 61 -3.95 16.55 -2.14
CA LYS A 61 -4.97 17.24 -2.94
C LYS A 61 -6.22 17.56 -2.13
N LYS A 62 -6.64 16.68 -1.24
CA LYS A 62 -7.85 16.89 -0.44
C LYS A 62 -7.66 18.05 0.52
N LEU A 63 -6.52 18.12 1.19
CA LEU A 63 -6.19 19.17 2.16
C LEU A 63 -5.88 20.52 1.50
N SER A 64 -5.40 20.56 0.26
CA SER A 64 -5.14 21.83 -0.45
C SER A 64 -6.40 22.69 -0.67
N PHE A 65 -7.60 22.13 -0.46
CA PHE A 65 -8.87 22.84 -0.58
C PHE A 65 -9.43 23.36 0.76
N ASN A 66 -8.69 23.20 1.86
CA ASN A 66 -9.16 23.51 3.23
C ASN A 66 -10.59 23.00 3.50
N PRO A 67 -10.89 21.72 3.23
CA PRO A 67 -12.25 21.21 3.36
C PRO A 67 -12.67 21.09 4.82
N GLU A 68 -13.96 21.30 5.08
CA GLU A 68 -14.54 20.79 6.32
C GLU A 68 -14.61 19.25 6.25
N LEU A 69 -13.90 18.59 7.17
CA LEU A 69 -13.84 17.14 7.25
C LEU A 69 -14.49 16.63 8.53
N PRO A 70 -15.25 15.52 8.44
CA PRO A 70 -15.76 14.85 9.62
C PRO A 70 -14.60 14.43 10.53
N THR A 71 -14.82 14.59 11.83
CA THR A 71 -13.95 14.01 12.85
C THR A 71 -14.29 12.53 13.01
N PHE A 72 -13.27 11.75 13.31
CA PHE A 72 -13.35 10.33 13.62
C PHE A 72 -14.32 10.00 14.77
N SER A 73 -15.05 8.89 14.60
CA SER A 73 -15.79 8.19 15.66
C SER A 73 -15.23 6.78 15.90
N GLU A 74 -15.59 6.15 17.01
CA GLU A 74 -15.21 4.76 17.32
C GLU A 74 -15.65 3.77 16.22
N GLU A 75 -16.79 4.01 15.59
CA GLU A 75 -17.28 3.20 14.46
C GLU A 75 -16.32 3.26 13.26
N ASN A 76 -15.76 4.44 12.97
CA ASN A 76 -14.72 4.55 11.94
C ASN A 76 -13.48 3.73 12.29
N GLY A 77 -13.11 3.69 13.58
CA GLY A 77 -11.96 2.90 14.05
C GLY A 77 -12.18 1.40 13.89
N ALA A 78 -13.37 0.92 14.23
CA ALA A 78 -13.76 -0.47 14.00
C ALA A 78 -13.74 -0.81 12.50
N MET A 79 -14.19 0.11 11.63
CA MET A 79 -14.15 -0.08 10.18
C MET A 79 -12.71 -0.11 9.64
N GLU A 80 -11.84 0.79 10.10
CA GLU A 80 -10.40 0.80 9.76
C GLU A 80 -9.76 -0.56 10.08
N GLN A 81 -10.02 -1.11 11.26
CA GLN A 81 -9.49 -2.42 11.66
C GLN A 81 -10.12 -3.58 10.88
N LYS A 82 -11.44 -3.55 10.68
CA LYS A 82 -12.16 -4.57 9.91
C LYS A 82 -11.66 -4.63 8.47
N MET A 83 -11.43 -3.48 7.84
CA MET A 83 -10.83 -3.38 6.50
C MET A 83 -9.46 -4.06 6.46
N ALA A 84 -8.58 -3.74 7.42
CA ALA A 84 -7.26 -4.33 7.48
C ALA A 84 -7.32 -5.85 7.70
N HIS A 85 -8.29 -6.36 8.44
CA HIS A 85 -8.51 -7.80 8.59
C HIS A 85 -9.01 -8.46 7.30
N ILE A 86 -9.96 -7.83 6.60
CA ILE A 86 -10.51 -8.33 5.33
C ILE A 86 -9.41 -8.43 4.28
N LEU A 87 -8.58 -7.39 4.13
CA LEU A 87 -7.52 -7.37 3.11
C LEU A 87 -6.45 -8.44 3.34
N ARG A 88 -6.11 -8.76 4.59
CA ARG A 88 -5.17 -9.84 4.90
C ARG A 88 -5.73 -11.24 4.67
N SER A 89 -7.05 -11.39 4.56
CA SER A 89 -7.69 -12.69 4.45
C SER A 89 -7.67 -13.18 3.00
N PRO A 90 -7.10 -14.37 2.72
CA PRO A 90 -7.09 -14.94 1.37
C PRO A 90 -8.49 -15.34 0.86
N LYS A 91 -9.51 -15.28 1.73
CA LYS A 91 -10.90 -15.60 1.37
C LYS A 91 -11.58 -14.47 0.59
N TYR A 92 -11.11 -13.24 0.73
CA TYR A 92 -11.71 -12.08 0.09
C TYR A 92 -10.83 -11.63 -1.07
N LYS A 93 -11.38 -11.64 -2.28
CA LYS A 93 -10.74 -11.06 -3.46
C LYS A 93 -11.30 -9.65 -3.65
N VAL A 94 -10.41 -8.68 -3.67
CA VAL A 94 -10.74 -7.27 -3.94
C VAL A 94 -10.12 -6.90 -5.27
N ASP A 95 -10.95 -6.48 -6.21
CA ASP A 95 -10.47 -5.99 -7.50
C ASP A 95 -9.78 -4.63 -7.34
N ALA A 96 -8.66 -4.46 -8.03
CA ALA A 96 -8.00 -3.16 -8.11
C ALA A 96 -8.91 -2.14 -8.83
N PRO A 97 -8.90 -0.87 -8.39
CA PRO A 97 -9.64 0.18 -9.08
C PRO A 97 -9.13 0.36 -10.52
N PRO A 98 -9.94 0.92 -11.45
CA PRO A 98 -9.61 1.01 -12.87
C PRO A 98 -8.25 1.67 -13.21
N GLY A 99 -7.72 2.55 -12.35
CA GLY A 99 -6.42 3.19 -12.54
C GLY A 99 -5.21 2.45 -11.97
N LEU A 100 -5.41 1.29 -11.32
CA LEU A 100 -4.34 0.47 -10.72
C LEU A 100 -4.42 -1.00 -11.20
N ASN A 101 -5.07 -1.22 -12.35
CA ASN A 101 -5.27 -2.53 -12.94
C ASN A 101 -4.08 -2.97 -13.82
N LYS A 102 -4.14 -4.20 -14.35
CA LYS A 102 -3.08 -4.83 -15.16
C LYS A 102 -2.56 -3.95 -16.30
N GLU A 103 -3.43 -3.15 -16.93
CA GLU A 103 -3.11 -2.29 -18.07
C GLU A 103 -2.15 -1.14 -17.70
N ASN A 104 -2.10 -0.77 -16.42
CA ASN A 104 -1.24 0.29 -15.90
C ASN A 104 0.01 -0.25 -15.18
N LEU A 105 0.17 -1.58 -15.11
CA LEU A 105 1.29 -2.23 -14.43
C LEU A 105 2.32 -2.71 -15.44
N SER A 106 3.55 -2.24 -15.28
CA SER A 106 4.71 -2.74 -16.03
C SER A 106 5.47 -3.82 -15.25
N ASN A 107 5.90 -4.86 -15.96
CA ASN A 107 6.91 -5.83 -15.52
C ASN A 107 8.28 -5.60 -16.17
N ASP A 108 8.43 -4.55 -16.99
CA ASP A 108 9.67 -4.19 -17.70
C ASP A 108 10.51 -3.16 -16.93
N ILE A 109 10.10 -2.82 -15.70
CA ILE A 109 10.85 -1.91 -14.82
C ILE A 109 11.82 -2.73 -13.97
N GLU A 110 13.06 -2.27 -13.88
CA GLU A 110 14.05 -2.85 -12.97
C GLU A 110 13.56 -2.81 -11.53
N LEU A 111 13.63 -3.96 -10.85
CA LEU A 111 13.06 -4.11 -9.52
C LEU A 111 13.72 -3.16 -8.51
N SER A 112 15.02 -2.90 -8.65
CA SER A 112 15.76 -1.93 -7.83
C SER A 112 15.22 -0.50 -7.99
N ASP A 113 14.79 -0.13 -9.19
CA ASP A 113 14.24 1.20 -9.46
C ASP A 113 12.87 1.37 -8.79
N LEU A 114 12.05 0.31 -8.79
CA LEU A 114 10.79 0.28 -8.06
C LEU A 114 11.02 0.48 -6.55
N PHE A 115 11.95 -0.26 -5.94
CA PHE A 115 12.25 -0.12 -4.52
C PHE A 115 12.83 1.25 -4.16
N SER A 116 13.74 1.77 -5.00
CA SER A 116 14.28 3.14 -4.83
C SER A 116 13.17 4.19 -4.86
N THR A 117 12.28 4.11 -5.86
CA THR A 117 11.12 5.01 -6.01
C THR A 117 10.16 4.86 -4.83
N TRP A 118 9.95 3.65 -4.34
CA TRP A 118 9.07 3.39 -3.21
C TRP A 118 9.61 3.95 -1.91
N ARG A 119 10.92 3.82 -1.65
CA ARG A 119 11.56 4.49 -0.50
C ARG A 119 11.42 6.00 -0.58
N ALA A 120 11.63 6.60 -1.75
CA ALA A 120 11.42 8.03 -1.94
C ALA A 120 9.97 8.43 -1.63
N SER A 121 9.00 7.64 -2.09
CA SER A 121 7.58 7.84 -1.75
C SER A 121 7.30 7.71 -0.25
N ARG A 122 7.94 6.77 0.46
CA ARG A 122 7.85 6.65 1.92
C ARG A 122 8.43 7.86 2.66
N GLN A 123 9.50 8.46 2.15
CA GLN A 123 10.02 9.72 2.69
C GLN A 123 9.04 10.88 2.46
N GLU A 124 8.33 10.92 1.33
CA GLU A 124 7.27 11.90 1.14
C GLU A 124 6.09 11.70 2.11
N VAL A 125 5.72 10.45 2.41
CA VAL A 125 4.69 10.16 3.43
C VAL A 125 5.16 10.64 4.80
N LEU A 126 6.43 10.39 5.16
CA LEU A 126 7.02 10.89 6.41
C LEU A 126 6.96 12.41 6.51
N GLY A 127 7.43 13.12 5.47
CA GLY A 127 7.39 14.58 5.41
C GLY A 127 5.96 15.10 5.52
N PHE A 128 5.04 14.52 4.74
CA PHE A 128 3.62 14.88 4.79
C PHE A 128 3.03 14.73 6.19
N LEU A 129 3.25 13.59 6.87
CA LEU A 129 2.75 13.35 8.23
C LEU A 129 3.35 14.34 9.23
N SER A 130 4.65 14.61 9.14
CA SER A 130 5.37 15.48 10.07
C SER A 130 4.95 16.95 9.99
N GLU A 131 4.44 17.36 8.83
CA GLU A 131 3.94 18.72 8.58
C GLU A 131 2.47 18.90 8.94
N GLN A 132 1.73 17.83 9.28
CA GLN A 132 0.31 17.95 9.58
C GLN A 132 0.06 18.57 10.96
N PRO A 133 -0.92 19.50 11.09
CA PRO A 133 -1.40 19.92 12.39
C PRO A 133 -2.09 18.77 13.12
N GLU A 134 -2.06 18.79 14.46
CA GLU A 134 -2.58 17.70 15.29
C GLU A 134 -4.05 17.35 14.99
N GLU A 135 -4.85 18.36 14.66
CA GLU A 135 -6.26 18.20 14.30
C GLU A 135 -6.48 17.27 13.09
N ASN A 136 -5.55 17.25 12.12
CA ASN A 136 -5.69 16.43 10.92
C ASN A 136 -5.60 14.94 11.22
N PHE A 137 -4.96 14.54 12.32
CA PHE A 137 -4.85 13.12 12.69
C PHE A 137 -6.17 12.50 13.14
N VAL A 138 -7.16 13.31 13.54
CA VAL A 138 -8.50 12.84 13.87
C VAL A 138 -9.51 13.05 12.75
N LYS A 139 -9.13 13.66 11.63
CA LYS A 139 -10.03 13.91 10.49
C LYS A 139 -10.08 12.72 9.53
N LEU A 140 -11.26 12.48 8.97
CA LEU A 140 -11.49 11.46 7.94
C LEU A 140 -11.03 11.95 6.55
N ILE A 141 -9.72 12.17 6.42
CA ILE A 141 -9.06 12.78 5.25
C ILE A 141 -9.06 11.82 4.07
N TYR A 142 -8.58 10.59 4.27
CA TYR A 142 -8.38 9.61 3.21
C TYR A 142 -9.70 8.91 2.86
N LYS A 143 -9.95 8.65 1.57
CA LYS A 143 -11.13 7.89 1.12
C LYS A 143 -10.69 6.63 0.39
N HIS A 144 -10.82 5.49 1.06
CA HIS A 144 -10.58 4.19 0.46
C HIS A 144 -11.80 3.74 -0.37
N PRO A 145 -11.61 3.11 -1.55
CA PRO A 145 -12.71 2.68 -2.41
C PRO A 145 -13.76 1.79 -1.72
N LEU A 146 -13.32 0.88 -0.83
CA LEU A 146 -14.22 -0.06 -0.16
C LEU A 146 -14.59 0.34 1.27
N ALA A 147 -13.67 0.99 1.99
CA ALA A 147 -13.82 1.23 3.43
C ALA A 147 -14.36 2.64 3.73
N GLY A 148 -14.57 3.45 2.70
CA GLY A 148 -15.03 4.82 2.86
C GLY A 148 -13.94 5.71 3.43
N ARG A 149 -14.34 6.70 4.23
CA ARG A 149 -13.40 7.69 4.76
C ARG A 149 -12.71 7.19 6.02
N MET A 150 -11.40 7.42 6.10
CA MET A 150 -10.53 6.99 7.19
C MET A 150 -9.57 8.11 7.58
N ARG A 151 -9.01 8.01 8.78
CA ARG A 151 -7.91 8.88 9.20
C ARG A 151 -6.62 8.51 8.50
N LEU A 152 -5.59 9.35 8.68
CA LEU A 152 -4.23 9.06 8.20
C LEU A 152 -3.69 7.74 8.76
N LYS A 153 -3.97 7.42 10.05
CA LYS A 153 -3.67 6.10 10.62
C LYS A 153 -4.36 4.96 9.87
N GLY A 154 -5.62 5.14 9.47
CA GLY A 154 -6.36 4.16 8.67
C GLY A 154 -5.77 3.94 7.28
N MET A 155 -5.22 4.98 6.65
CA MET A 155 -4.47 4.85 5.39
C MET A 155 -3.21 3.98 5.58
N LEU A 156 -2.45 4.17 6.67
CA LEU A 156 -1.27 3.35 6.96
C LEU A 156 -1.64 1.89 7.30
N LEU A 157 -2.77 1.67 8.00
CA LEU A 157 -3.30 0.32 8.23
C LEU A 157 -3.73 -0.37 6.93
N PHE A 158 -4.25 0.41 5.97
CA PHE A 158 -4.50 -0.08 4.61
C PHE A 158 -3.19 -0.49 3.94
N PHE A 159 -2.17 0.36 3.94
CA PHE A 159 -0.85 0.02 3.37
C PHE A 159 -0.31 -1.28 3.95
N ASP A 160 -0.39 -1.44 5.28
CA ASP A 160 0.11 -2.62 5.98
C ASP A 160 -0.63 -3.91 5.58
N ALA A 161 -1.95 -3.89 5.62
CA ALA A 161 -2.76 -5.04 5.25
C ALA A 161 -2.64 -5.38 3.75
N HIS A 162 -2.57 -4.35 2.90
CA HIS A 162 -2.42 -4.48 1.45
C HIS A 162 -1.05 -5.06 1.09
N PHE A 163 0.00 -4.60 1.75
CA PHE A 163 1.36 -5.13 1.62
C PHE A 163 1.42 -6.61 1.99
N ASP A 164 0.87 -7.00 3.15
CA ASP A 164 0.89 -8.39 3.62
C ASP A 164 0.20 -9.35 2.63
N ALA A 165 -0.97 -8.96 2.13
CA ALA A 165 -1.73 -9.75 1.16
C ALA A 165 -0.94 -9.97 -0.14
N HIS A 166 -0.33 -8.90 -0.66
CA HIS A 166 0.43 -8.97 -1.90
C HIS A 166 1.81 -9.63 -1.74
N ARG A 167 2.48 -9.50 -0.59
CA ARG A 167 3.70 -10.28 -0.29
C ARG A 167 3.38 -11.78 -0.27
N GLN A 168 2.23 -12.18 0.27
CA GLN A 168 1.79 -13.58 0.19
C GLN A 168 1.49 -14.01 -1.27
N GLN A 169 0.88 -13.15 -2.07
CA GLN A 169 0.65 -13.42 -3.50
C GLN A 169 1.96 -13.63 -4.26
N ILE A 170 2.99 -12.80 -4.00
CA ILE A 170 4.33 -12.96 -4.58
C ILE A 170 4.93 -14.31 -4.18
N ARG A 171 4.90 -14.66 -2.89
CA ARG A 171 5.43 -15.95 -2.40
C ARG A 171 4.74 -17.14 -3.06
N ASN A 172 3.41 -17.14 -3.14
CA ASN A 172 2.65 -18.18 -3.80
C ASN A 172 3.04 -18.32 -5.29
N HIS A 173 3.30 -17.20 -5.98
CA HIS A 173 3.76 -17.23 -7.36
C HIS A 173 5.14 -17.88 -7.50
N LEU A 174 6.09 -17.50 -6.63
CA LEU A 174 7.44 -18.05 -6.64
C LEU A 174 7.47 -19.54 -6.30
N GLU A 175 6.64 -19.98 -5.33
CA GLU A 175 6.47 -21.39 -4.99
C GLU A 175 5.90 -22.19 -6.16
N ALA A 176 4.88 -21.67 -6.85
CA ALA A 176 4.30 -22.32 -8.01
C ALA A 176 5.30 -22.45 -9.17
N PHE A 177 6.17 -21.46 -9.37
CA PHE A 177 7.26 -21.53 -10.34
C PHE A 177 8.29 -22.59 -9.95
N ALA A 178 8.67 -22.68 -8.68
CA ALA A 178 9.65 -23.67 -8.22
C ALA A 178 9.16 -25.12 -8.35
N ALA A 179 7.83 -25.33 -8.41
CA ALA A 179 7.20 -26.63 -8.57
C ALA A 179 6.96 -27.04 -10.05
N SER A 180 7.17 -26.13 -11.01
CA SER A 180 6.99 -26.38 -12.45
C SER A 180 8.28 -26.75 -13.16
#